data_AF-A0A1H7FQH3-F1
#
_entry.id   AF-A0A1H7FQH3-F1
#
_cell.length_a   1.000
_cell.length_b   1.000
_cell.length_c   1.000
_cell.angle_alpha   90.00
_cell.angle_beta   90.00
_cell.angle_gamma   90.00
#
_symmetry.space_group_name_H-M   'P 1'
#
loop_
_entity.id
_entity.type
_entity.pdbx_description
1 polymer ?
#
loop_
_entity_poly.entity_id
_entity_poly.type
_entity_poly.pdbx_seq_one_letter_code
_entity_poly.pdbx_strand_id
1 'polypeptide(L)'
;MRDAAFFSFLGVCAALAFHGAGAQERFEDWPVLTNPFPSTGGGGIMIHDYDPVVASGRCTTKFRAVEPNGTTYHNLIEFEAAETQGGVLCSNGQWRSADGTASGTTPFRVFIKDGVKRGSPQ
;
A
#
# COMPACT_ATOMS: atom_id res chain seq x y z
N MET A 1 13.96 -49.44 54.60
CA MET A 1 12.54 -49.26 54.97
C MET A 1 11.99 -48.10 54.15
N ARG A 2 10.95 -48.40 53.36
CA ARG A 2 9.95 -47.51 52.74
C ARG A 2 10.35 -46.62 51.54
N ASP A 3 9.89 -47.11 50.39
CA ASP A 3 9.36 -46.43 49.21
C ASP A 3 8.64 -45.09 49.46
N ALA A 4 8.79 -44.14 48.53
CA ALA A 4 7.78 -43.82 47.50
C ALA A 4 8.07 -42.48 46.82
N ALA A 5 8.09 -42.49 45.49
CA ALA A 5 8.08 -41.31 44.64
C ALA A 5 6.74 -40.56 44.76
N PHE A 6 6.76 -39.23 44.72
CA PHE A 6 5.58 -38.42 44.38
C PHE A 6 6.00 -37.24 43.50
N PHE A 7 5.63 -37.34 42.23
CA PHE A 7 5.63 -36.28 41.23
C PHE A 7 4.69 -35.15 41.66
N SER A 8 5.10 -33.89 41.49
CA SER A 8 4.18 -32.74 41.48
C SER A 8 4.61 -31.69 40.44
N PHE A 9 4.03 -31.85 39.26
CA PHE A 9 3.47 -30.84 38.34
C PHE A 9 4.09 -29.43 38.24
N LEU A 10 4.75 -29.19 37.09
CA LEU A 10 4.46 -28.17 36.07
C LEU A 10 3.65 -26.93 36.46
N GLY A 11 4.24 -25.76 36.19
CA GLY A 11 3.55 -24.47 36.16
C GLY A 11 4.26 -23.43 35.29
N VAL A 12 4.61 -23.77 34.04
CA VAL A 12 5.01 -22.75 33.05
C VAL A 12 3.73 -22.22 32.42
N CYS A 13 3.24 -21.08 32.90
CA CYS A 13 2.24 -20.30 32.21
C CYS A 13 2.87 -19.72 30.94
N ALA A 14 2.81 -20.46 29.84
CA ALA A 14 3.03 -19.92 28.51
C ALA A 14 1.87 -18.96 28.20
N ALA A 15 2.06 -17.68 28.44
CA ALA A 15 1.17 -16.63 27.97
C ALA A 15 1.21 -16.65 26.43
N LEU A 16 0.25 -17.33 25.82
CA LEU A 16 -0.06 -17.19 24.41
C LEU A 16 -0.52 -15.74 24.21
N ALA A 17 0.41 -14.90 23.77
CA ALA A 17 0.07 -13.61 23.22
C ALA A 17 -0.81 -13.85 21.99
N PHE A 18 -2.12 -13.71 22.18
CA PHE A 18 -3.07 -13.54 21.09
C PHE A 18 -2.75 -12.22 20.39
N HIS A 19 -1.70 -12.21 19.58
CA HIS A 19 -1.59 -11.25 18.50
C HIS A 19 -2.79 -11.55 17.61
N GLY A 20 -3.78 -10.65 17.63
CA GLY A 20 -4.82 -10.63 16.62
C GLY A 20 -4.12 -10.51 15.27
N ALA A 21 -3.83 -11.64 14.67
CA ALA A 21 -3.45 -11.74 13.28
C ALA A 21 -4.71 -11.36 12.50
N GLY A 22 -4.93 -10.06 12.33
CA GLY A 22 -5.75 -9.60 11.21
C GLY A 22 -5.18 -10.30 9.98
N ALA A 23 -6.06 -10.93 9.19
CA ALA A 23 -5.64 -11.62 7.98
C ALA A 23 -4.71 -10.69 7.19
N GLN A 24 -3.48 -11.13 6.93
CA GLN A 24 -2.53 -10.33 6.17
C GLN A 24 -3.19 -9.96 4.84
N GLU A 25 -3.27 -8.66 4.56
CA GLU A 25 -3.94 -8.15 3.35
C GLU A 25 -3.32 -8.81 2.11
N ARG A 26 -4.15 -9.42 1.25
CA ARG A 26 -3.69 -10.10 0.04
C ARG A 26 -3.66 -9.13 -1.13
N PHE A 27 -2.51 -8.51 -1.37
CA PHE A 27 -2.37 -7.45 -2.38
C PHE A 27 -2.61 -7.93 -3.82
N GLU A 28 -2.45 -9.23 -4.08
CA GLU A 28 -2.74 -9.80 -5.40
C GLU A 28 -4.24 -9.81 -5.75
N ASP A 29 -5.13 -9.72 -4.76
CA ASP A 29 -6.58 -9.63 -4.98
C ASP A 29 -7.03 -8.22 -5.36
N TRP A 30 -6.16 -7.22 -5.17
CA TRP A 30 -6.48 -5.86 -5.56
C TRP A 30 -6.70 -5.76 -7.08
N PRO A 31 -7.60 -4.87 -7.53
CA PRO A 31 -7.86 -4.68 -8.94
C PRO A 31 -6.58 -4.26 -9.67
N VAL A 32 -6.41 -4.77 -10.90
CA VAL A 32 -5.36 -4.28 -11.80
C VAL A 32 -5.58 -2.78 -12.02
N LEU A 33 -4.50 -2.01 -11.93
CA LEU A 33 -4.55 -0.57 -12.11
C LEU A 33 -4.95 -0.24 -13.55
N THR A 34 -6.06 0.46 -13.71
CA THR A 34 -6.55 0.94 -15.00
C THR A 34 -6.17 2.39 -15.23
N ASN A 35 -6.08 2.79 -16.50
CA ASN A 35 -5.91 4.19 -16.89
C ASN A 35 -7.09 4.62 -17.79
N PRO A 36 -7.87 5.65 -17.42
CA PRO A 36 -7.82 6.38 -16.15
C PRO A 36 -8.48 5.61 -14.98
N PHE A 37 -8.37 6.18 -13.77
CA PHE A 37 -9.15 5.75 -12.60
C PHE A 37 -9.59 6.96 -11.75
N PRO A 38 -10.64 6.86 -10.92
CA PRO A 38 -11.10 7.99 -10.11
C PRO A 38 -10.07 8.44 -9.07
N SER A 39 -9.98 9.75 -8.82
CA SER A 39 -9.15 10.29 -7.74
C SER A 39 -9.72 9.95 -6.36
N THR A 40 -8.85 9.61 -5.40
CA THR A 40 -9.24 9.45 -3.98
C THR A 40 -9.67 10.77 -3.33
N GLY A 41 -9.36 11.91 -3.95
CA GLY A 41 -9.79 13.24 -3.48
C GLY A 41 -11.26 13.59 -3.81
N GLY A 42 -11.94 12.77 -4.61
CA GLY A 42 -13.32 13.01 -5.03
C GLY A 42 -13.47 14.08 -6.12
N GLY A 43 -14.65 14.70 -6.21
CA GLY A 43 -14.93 15.80 -7.15
C GLY A 43 -15.10 15.38 -8.63
N GLY A 44 -15.18 14.08 -8.91
CA GLY A 44 -15.21 13.56 -10.29
C GLY A 44 -13.88 13.69 -11.03
N ILE A 45 -12.79 13.99 -10.31
CA ILE A 45 -11.45 14.09 -10.90
C ILE A 45 -10.99 12.69 -11.31
N MET A 46 -10.47 12.57 -12.53
CA MET A 46 -9.89 11.34 -13.06
C MET A 46 -8.36 11.44 -13.08
N ILE A 47 -7.70 10.37 -12.67
CA ILE A 47 -6.24 10.24 -12.68
C ILE A 47 -5.83 9.51 -13.96
N HIS A 48 -4.94 10.15 -14.72
CA HIS A 48 -4.42 9.63 -15.98
C HIS A 48 -2.90 9.42 -15.92
N ASP A 49 -2.43 8.53 -16.80
CA ASP A 49 -1.02 8.23 -17.08
C ASP A 49 -0.22 7.71 -15.88
N TYR A 50 -0.93 7.15 -14.91
CA TYR A 50 -0.36 6.68 -13.66
C TYR A 50 0.36 5.34 -13.87
N ASP A 51 1.68 5.41 -14.04
CA ASP A 51 2.55 4.26 -14.23
C ASP A 51 3.72 4.30 -13.23
N PRO A 52 3.56 3.73 -12.02
CA PRO A 52 4.59 3.78 -10.99
C PRO A 52 5.76 2.86 -11.30
N VAL A 53 6.96 3.44 -11.22
CA VAL A 53 8.23 2.75 -11.42
C VAL A 53 8.98 2.70 -10.10
N VAL A 54 9.47 1.51 -9.74
CA VAL A 54 10.30 1.31 -8.55
C VAL A 54 11.76 1.54 -8.91
N ALA A 55 12.42 2.45 -8.19
CA ALA A 55 13.86 2.68 -8.29
C ALA A 55 14.39 3.21 -6.95
N SER A 56 15.57 2.75 -6.54
CA SER A 56 16.29 3.27 -5.37
C SER A 56 15.44 3.31 -4.07
N GLY A 57 14.62 2.28 -3.82
CA GLY A 57 13.78 2.19 -2.62
C GLY A 57 12.55 3.12 -2.62
N ARG A 58 12.22 3.72 -3.76
CA ARG A 58 11.03 4.56 -3.96
C ARG A 58 10.19 4.06 -5.12
N CYS A 59 8.89 4.33 -5.09
CA CYS A 59 8.06 4.26 -6.30
C CYS A 59 7.71 5.67 -6.73
N THR A 60 7.92 6.01 -8.00
CA THR A 60 7.58 7.34 -8.51
C THR A 60 6.69 7.24 -9.73
N THR A 61 5.78 8.19 -9.89
CA THR A 61 5.04 8.35 -11.15
C THR A 61 4.67 9.80 -11.40
N LYS A 62 4.61 10.15 -12.68
CA LYS A 62 3.97 11.39 -13.14
C LYS A 62 2.52 11.06 -13.46
N PHE A 63 1.61 11.96 -13.16
CA PHE A 63 0.20 11.75 -13.47
C PHE A 63 -0.48 13.05 -13.82
N ARG A 64 -1.63 12.94 -14.48
CA ARG A 64 -2.54 14.06 -14.69
C ARG A 64 -3.78 13.87 -13.83
N ALA A 65 -4.18 14.92 -13.13
CA ALA A 65 -5.51 15.03 -12.52
C ALA A 65 -6.38 15.85 -13.47
N VAL A 66 -7.43 15.25 -14.00
CA VAL A 66 -8.32 15.86 -14.99
C VAL A 66 -9.68 16.07 -14.35
N GLU A 67 -10.12 17.32 -14.27
CA GLU A 67 -11.44 17.70 -13.77
C GLU A 67 -12.54 17.35 -14.78
N PRO A 68 -13.82 17.25 -14.34
CA PRO A 68 -14.95 17.04 -15.24
C PRO A 68 -15.10 18.09 -16.36
N ASN A 69 -14.60 19.31 -16.15
CA ASN A 69 -14.61 20.39 -17.13
C ASN A 69 -13.44 20.32 -18.14
N GLY A 70 -12.54 19.34 -18.02
CA GLY A 70 -11.36 19.15 -18.86
C GLY A 70 -10.08 19.84 -18.38
N THR A 71 -10.14 20.65 -17.32
CA THR A 71 -8.97 21.26 -16.71
C THR A 71 -8.00 20.17 -16.25
N THR A 72 -6.73 20.33 -16.59
CA THR A 72 -5.72 19.29 -16.40
C THR A 72 -4.55 19.81 -15.57
N TYR A 73 -4.25 19.11 -14.48
CA TYR A 73 -3.12 19.39 -13.61
C TYR A 73 -2.07 18.30 -13.77
N HIS A 74 -0.82 18.71 -14.00
CA HIS A 74 0.32 17.80 -14.09
C HIS A 74 0.99 17.68 -12.73
N ASN A 75 1.22 16.45 -12.28
CA ASN A 75 1.71 16.16 -10.95
C ASN A 75 2.81 15.09 -10.99
N LEU A 76 3.58 15.05 -9.91
CA LEU A 76 4.54 13.99 -9.59
C LEU A 76 4.19 13.45 -8.20
N ILE A 77 4.24 12.14 -8.04
CA ILE A 77 4.08 11.48 -6.75
C ILE A 77 5.25 10.55 -6.47
N GLU A 78 5.66 10.51 -5.21
CA GLU A 78 6.64 9.58 -4.66
C GLU A 78 6.00 8.77 -3.53
N PHE A 79 6.31 7.48 -3.49
CA PHE A 79 5.91 6.54 -2.45
C PHE A 79 7.15 5.96 -1.78
N GLU A 80 6.99 5.55 -0.53
CA GLU A 80 7.84 4.54 0.07
C GLU A 80 7.63 3.20 -0.64
N ALA A 81 8.72 2.49 -0.93
CA ALA A 81 8.68 1.17 -1.52
C ALA A 81 9.15 0.12 -0.49
N ALA A 82 8.30 -0.86 -0.20
CA ALA A 82 8.62 -1.96 0.68
C ALA A 82 8.46 -3.30 -0.04
N GLU A 83 9.49 -4.15 0.01
CA GLU A 83 9.40 -5.52 -0.51
C GLU A 83 8.47 -6.35 0.38
N THR A 84 7.46 -6.99 -0.22
CA THR A 84 6.47 -7.79 0.51
C THR A 84 5.74 -8.75 -0.42
N GLN A 85 5.35 -9.94 0.08
CA GLN A 85 4.57 -10.94 -0.68
C GLN A 85 5.15 -11.31 -2.07
N GLY A 86 6.47 -11.20 -2.22
CA GLY A 86 7.17 -11.44 -3.49
C GLY A 86 6.99 -10.33 -4.54
N GLY A 87 6.51 -9.15 -4.14
CA GLY A 87 6.44 -7.93 -4.95
C GLY A 87 6.88 -6.71 -4.16
N VAL A 88 6.49 -5.53 -4.64
CA VAL A 88 6.77 -4.24 -4.00
C VAL A 88 5.45 -3.53 -3.69
N LEU A 89 5.26 -3.15 -2.43
CA LEU A 89 4.17 -2.27 -2.00
C LEU A 89 4.66 -0.82 -1.97
N CYS A 90 4.01 0.02 -2.77
CA CYS A 90 4.17 1.46 -2.79
C CYS A 90 3.11 2.10 -1.89
N SER A 91 3.51 2.76 -0.80
CA SER A 91 2.62 3.37 0.19
C SER A 91 3.10 4.74 0.65
N ASN A 92 2.27 5.43 1.45
CA ASN A 92 2.57 6.76 2.00
C ASN A 92 2.88 7.80 0.91
N GLY A 93 2.03 7.84 -0.12
CA GLY A 93 2.24 8.66 -1.30
C GLY A 93 2.22 10.16 -0.99
N GLN A 94 3.26 10.87 -1.42
CA GLN A 94 3.41 12.32 -1.35
C GLN A 94 3.48 12.89 -2.75
N TRP A 95 2.55 13.78 -3.10
CA TRP A 95 2.47 14.36 -4.43
C TRP A 95 2.68 15.87 -4.40
N ARG A 96 3.11 16.39 -5.54
CA ARG A 96 3.23 17.82 -5.82
C ARG A 96 2.82 18.12 -7.24
N SER A 97 2.29 19.32 -7.46
CA SER A 97 2.11 19.83 -8.81
C SER A 97 3.46 20.05 -9.48
N ALA A 98 3.50 19.88 -10.80
CA ALA A 98 4.71 20.04 -11.59
C ALA A 98 5.24 21.48 -11.54
N ASP A 99 4.35 22.46 -11.38
CA ASP A 99 4.67 23.87 -11.21
C ASP A 99 5.05 24.26 -9.77
N GLY A 100 4.96 23.33 -8.81
CA GLY A 100 5.32 23.55 -7.42
C GLY A 100 4.33 24.38 -6.59
N THR A 101 3.15 24.71 -7.12
CA THR A 101 2.15 25.53 -6.43
C THR A 101 1.31 24.75 -5.41
N ALA A 102 1.20 23.43 -5.54
CA ALA A 102 0.40 22.58 -4.69
C ALA A 102 1.13 21.29 -4.31
N SER A 103 0.77 20.73 -3.16
CA SER A 103 1.24 19.41 -2.70
C SER A 103 0.24 18.78 -1.76
N GLY A 104 0.40 17.48 -1.52
CA GLY A 104 -0.42 16.74 -0.58
C GLY A 104 0.03 15.30 -0.44
N THR A 105 -0.83 14.50 0.19
CA THR A 105 -0.63 13.06 0.34
C THR A 105 -1.83 12.29 -0.20
N THR A 106 -1.67 10.98 -0.41
CA THR A 106 -2.77 10.08 -0.77
C THR A 106 -2.70 8.79 0.04
N PRO A 107 -3.84 8.24 0.47
CA PRO A 107 -3.90 6.91 1.04
C PRO A 107 -3.84 5.81 -0.02
N PHE A 108 -3.92 6.15 -1.32
CA PHE A 108 -3.86 5.19 -2.41
C PHE A 108 -2.54 4.43 -2.39
N ARG A 109 -2.59 3.11 -2.46
CA ARG A 109 -1.40 2.23 -2.48
C ARG A 109 -1.33 1.50 -3.80
N VAL A 110 -0.12 1.14 -4.21
CA VAL A 110 0.09 0.32 -5.41
C VAL A 110 0.94 -0.89 -5.07
N PHE A 111 0.51 -2.07 -5.50
CA PHE A 111 1.30 -3.28 -5.42
C PHE A 111 1.81 -3.67 -6.81
N ILE A 112 3.11 -3.93 -6.93
CA ILE A 112 3.77 -4.25 -8.19
C ILE A 112 4.42 -5.62 -8.06
N LYS A 113 4.05 -6.55 -8.93
CA LYS A 113 4.60 -7.91 -8.98
C LYS A 113 4.54 -8.44 -10.41
N ASP A 114 5.64 -9.03 -10.88
CA ASP A 114 5.75 -9.64 -12.23
C ASP A 114 5.27 -8.70 -13.36
N GLY A 115 5.56 -7.39 -13.23
CA GLY A 115 5.14 -6.35 -14.17
C GLY A 115 3.67 -5.90 -14.05
N VAL A 116 2.86 -6.60 -13.27
CA VAL A 116 1.46 -6.24 -12.99
C VAL A 116 1.40 -5.22 -11.87
N LYS A 117 0.66 -4.14 -12.10
CA LYS A 117 0.41 -3.07 -11.12
C LYS A 117 -1.03 -3.15 -10.66
N ARG A 118 -1.26 -3.19 -9.35
CA ARG A 118 -2.59 -3.27 -8.73
C ARG A 118 -2.79 -2.09 -7.79
N GLY A 119 -3.94 -1.45 -7.85
CA GLY A 119 -4.28 -0.31 -7.00
C GLY A 119 -5.10 -0.76 -5.80
N SER A 120 -4.84 -0.20 -4.62
CA SER A 120 -5.69 -0.45 -3.46
C SER A 120 -7.15 -0.11 -3.76
N PRO A 121 -8.13 -0.87 -3.24
CA PRO A 121 -9.54 -0.49 -3.30
C PRO A 121 -9.74 0.92 -2.75
N GLN A 122 -10.64 1.67 -3.40
CA GLN A 122 -11.07 3.01 -2.94
C GLN A 122 -12.07 2.89 -1.79
#